data_AF-A0A1C3ZWM2-F1
#
_entry.id   AF-A0A1C3ZWM2-F1
#
_cell.length_a   1.000
_cell.length_b   1.000
_cell.length_c   1.000
_cell.angle_alpha   90.00
_cell.angle_beta   90.00
_cell.angle_gamma   90.00
#
_symmetry.space_group_name_H-M   'P 1'
#
loop_
_entity.id
_entity.type
_entity.pdbx_description
1 polymer ?
#
loop_
_entity_poly.entity_id
_entity_poly.type
_entity_poly.pdbx_seq_one_letter_code
_entity_poly.pdbx_strand_id
1 'polypeptide(L)'
;MKSTGVIIARFQTPYLHEGHHHLIRHVTGQHHRTVLVLGTAAVKSSKRNPFDFYTREAMIKADYPAIPVLPLRDYAIDKVWSEKLDELLANTFPGEKFILYGSRDSFASAYSGKWETATLPAFGDFSATSVRETHSDQPLNTRDFRLGVNYAIYNRYDTVYPTVDIALLNAGHTQVLLGRKPNEDTWRFPGGFSDPADASYEAAAKRELTEECGALETAPMQYLGSVKIDDWRYRGETDKIISLFFTTTLLSGTPKANDDLEALQWFDIAALPLMLEKEIINAAHIPFLQILLHHLNA
;
A
#
# COMPACT_ATOMS: atom_id res chain seq x y z
N MET A 1 -4.66 40.46 -24.76
CA MET A 1 -3.57 39.47 -24.68
C MET A 1 -4.18 38.09 -24.72
N LYS A 2 -3.71 37.19 -25.59
CA LYS A 2 -4.19 35.80 -25.60
C LYS A 2 -3.65 35.12 -24.34
N SER A 3 -4.51 34.50 -23.54
CA SER A 3 -4.09 33.74 -22.35
C SER A 3 -3.49 32.40 -22.76
N THR A 4 -2.70 31.81 -21.85
CA THR A 4 -2.17 30.45 -21.96
C THR A 4 -3.08 29.48 -21.23
N GLY A 5 -3.49 28.41 -21.91
CA GLY A 5 -4.31 27.37 -21.30
C GLY A 5 -3.44 26.36 -20.58
N VAL A 6 -3.70 26.09 -19.31
CA VAL A 6 -2.96 25.10 -18.51
C VAL A 6 -3.88 23.94 -18.19
N ILE A 7 -3.60 22.75 -18.72
CA ILE A 7 -4.36 21.55 -18.37
C ILE A 7 -3.69 20.89 -17.16
N ILE A 8 -4.47 20.63 -16.11
CA ILE A 8 -4.00 19.94 -14.91
C ILE A 8 -4.63 18.56 -14.87
N ALA A 9 -3.79 17.52 -14.91
CA ALA A 9 -4.27 16.15 -15.00
C ALA A 9 -3.29 15.14 -14.39
N ARG A 10 -3.78 13.91 -14.19
CA ARG A 10 -2.92 12.77 -13.82
C ARG A 10 -2.55 11.89 -15.02
N PHE A 11 -3.45 11.70 -15.98
CA PHE A 11 -3.28 10.80 -17.14
C PHE A 11 -2.68 9.43 -16.76
N GLN A 12 -3.27 8.78 -15.76
CA GLN A 12 -2.86 7.46 -15.27
C GLN A 12 -3.55 6.34 -16.07
N THR A 13 -3.28 6.31 -17.38
CA THR A 13 -3.79 5.34 -18.35
C THR A 13 -2.65 4.88 -19.26
N PRO A 14 -2.68 3.65 -19.79
CA PRO A 14 -1.62 3.13 -20.66
C PRO A 14 -1.54 3.85 -22.03
N TYR A 15 -2.59 4.57 -22.41
CA TYR A 15 -2.66 5.41 -23.61
C TYR A 15 -3.58 6.62 -23.36
N LEU A 16 -3.48 7.65 -24.19
CA LEU A 16 -4.46 8.74 -24.20
C LEU A 16 -5.73 8.26 -24.91
N HIS A 17 -6.86 8.17 -24.19
CA HIS A 17 -8.15 7.89 -24.80
C HIS A 17 -8.78 9.17 -25.37
N GLU A 18 -9.84 9.06 -26.17
CA GLU A 18 -10.48 10.22 -26.83
C GLU A 18 -10.93 11.33 -25.87
N GLY A 19 -11.35 11.00 -24.64
CA GLY A 19 -11.62 12.02 -23.61
C GLY A 19 -10.42 12.92 -23.30
N HIS A 20 -9.19 12.37 -23.26
CA HIS A 20 -7.96 13.15 -23.07
C HIS A 20 -7.66 14.00 -24.32
N HIS A 21 -7.78 13.41 -25.50
CA HIS A 21 -7.55 14.12 -26.77
C HIS A 21 -8.53 15.29 -26.95
N HIS A 22 -9.81 15.10 -26.62
CA HIS A 22 -10.81 16.14 -26.67
C HIS A 22 -10.47 17.33 -25.76
N LEU A 23 -10.08 17.06 -24.50
CA LEU A 23 -9.62 18.08 -23.56
C LEU A 23 -8.42 18.86 -24.13
N ILE A 24 -7.38 18.17 -24.61
CA ILE A 24 -6.17 18.80 -25.12
C ILE A 24 -6.50 19.65 -26.37
N ARG A 25 -7.21 19.09 -27.35
CA ARG A 25 -7.60 19.80 -28.58
C ARG A 25 -8.46 21.03 -28.28
N HIS A 26 -9.40 20.93 -27.33
CA HIS A 26 -10.26 22.04 -26.94
C HIS A 26 -9.45 23.22 -26.40
N VAL A 27 -8.54 22.98 -25.45
CA VAL A 27 -7.71 24.03 -24.85
C VAL A 27 -6.73 24.59 -25.89
N THR A 28 -6.10 23.74 -26.70
CA THR A 28 -5.19 24.21 -27.76
C THR A 28 -5.91 25.03 -28.84
N GLY A 29 -7.19 24.79 -29.10
CA GLY A 29 -7.99 25.60 -30.02
C GLY A 29 -8.34 27.00 -29.49
N GLN A 30 -8.38 27.19 -28.17
CA GLN A 30 -8.79 28.46 -27.54
C GLN A 30 -7.61 29.37 -27.15
N HIS A 31 -6.41 28.80 -26.98
CA HIS A 31 -5.25 29.51 -26.47
C HIS A 31 -4.12 29.55 -27.48
N HIS A 32 -3.34 30.64 -27.45
CA HIS A 32 -2.14 30.75 -28.28
C HIS A 32 -1.01 29.80 -27.85
N ARG A 33 -1.06 29.34 -26.60
CA ARG A 33 -0.13 28.38 -25.99
C ARG A 33 -0.91 27.48 -25.03
N THR A 34 -0.53 26.22 -24.99
CA THR A 34 -1.06 25.23 -24.03
C THR A 34 0.10 24.64 -23.26
N VAL A 35 -0.09 24.43 -21.96
CA VAL A 35 0.85 23.74 -21.07
C VAL A 35 0.11 22.61 -20.35
N LEU A 36 0.75 21.47 -20.18
CA LEU A 36 0.25 20.36 -19.38
C LEU A 36 1.01 20.31 -18.05
N VAL A 37 0.29 20.30 -16.95
CA VAL A 37 0.83 20.07 -15.61
C VAL A 37 0.36 18.72 -15.10
N LEU A 38 1.29 17.79 -14.92
CA LEU A 38 1.01 16.44 -14.46
C LEU A 38 1.22 16.30 -12.96
N GLY A 39 0.16 15.92 -12.25
CA GLY A 39 0.26 15.52 -10.84
C GLY A 39 1.20 14.33 -10.66
N THR A 40 2.17 14.41 -9.75
CA THR A 40 3.06 13.31 -9.37
C THR A 40 2.72 12.85 -7.96
N ALA A 41 2.35 11.58 -7.86
CA ALA A 41 1.93 10.98 -6.60
C ALA A 41 3.10 10.83 -5.63
N ALA A 42 2.83 11.00 -4.34
CA ALA A 42 3.81 10.75 -3.28
C ALA A 42 4.19 9.25 -3.20
N VAL A 43 3.24 8.36 -3.51
CA VAL A 43 3.44 6.91 -3.55
C VAL A 43 3.73 6.48 -4.99
N LYS A 44 4.90 5.87 -5.20
CA LYS A 44 5.34 5.35 -6.50
C LYS A 44 4.65 4.04 -6.85
N SER A 45 4.42 3.80 -8.14
CA SER A 45 3.99 2.50 -8.70
C SER A 45 2.77 1.88 -7.99
N SER A 46 1.79 2.70 -7.59
CA SER A 46 0.57 2.22 -6.92
C SER A 46 -0.51 1.83 -7.93
N LYS A 47 -1.51 1.03 -7.54
CA LYS A 47 -2.65 0.67 -8.41
C LYS A 47 -3.37 1.90 -9.00
N ARG A 48 -3.46 2.99 -8.23
CA ARG A 48 -4.09 4.26 -8.66
C ARG A 48 -3.14 5.13 -9.51
N ASN A 49 -1.84 5.07 -9.24
CA ASN A 49 -0.81 5.84 -9.93
C ASN A 49 0.34 4.94 -10.38
N PRO A 50 0.12 4.08 -11.38
CA PRO A 50 1.11 3.10 -11.81
C PRO A 50 2.25 3.72 -12.62
N PHE A 51 2.01 4.84 -13.31
CA PHE A 51 2.99 5.47 -14.19
C PHE A 51 3.63 6.69 -13.51
N ASP A 52 4.96 6.77 -13.60
CA ASP A 52 5.71 7.92 -13.14
C ASP A 52 5.55 9.13 -14.07
N PHE A 53 6.24 10.24 -13.78
CA PHE A 53 6.19 11.43 -14.62
C PHE A 53 6.70 11.17 -16.04
N TYR A 54 7.90 10.60 -16.17
CA TYR A 54 8.57 10.44 -17.46
C TYR A 54 7.82 9.50 -18.42
N THR A 55 7.23 8.43 -17.90
CA THR A 55 6.41 7.50 -18.68
C THR A 55 5.19 8.22 -19.27
N ARG A 56 4.52 9.06 -18.47
CA ARG A 56 3.35 9.82 -18.93
C ARG A 56 3.73 10.97 -19.84
N GLU A 57 4.85 11.64 -19.59
CA GLU A 57 5.39 12.66 -20.48
C GLU A 57 5.68 12.06 -21.86
N ALA A 58 6.38 10.92 -21.93
CA ALA A 58 6.66 10.24 -23.19
C ALA A 58 5.38 9.87 -23.94
N MET A 59 4.37 9.33 -23.23
CA MET A 59 3.05 9.04 -23.79
C MET A 59 2.39 10.29 -24.40
N ILE A 60 2.38 11.42 -23.68
CA ILE A 60 1.79 12.68 -24.18
C ILE A 60 2.57 13.22 -25.36
N LYS A 61 3.90 13.19 -25.29
CA LYS A 61 4.80 13.72 -26.32
C LYS A 61 4.72 12.95 -27.63
N ALA A 62 4.32 11.68 -27.61
CA ALA A 62 4.05 10.90 -28.82
C ALA A 62 2.96 11.54 -29.69
N ASP A 63 1.88 12.05 -29.08
CA ASP A 63 0.76 12.66 -29.79
C ASP A 63 0.85 14.19 -29.88
N TYR A 64 1.46 14.83 -28.88
CA TYR A 64 1.51 16.28 -28.70
C TYR A 64 2.95 16.79 -28.42
N PRO A 65 3.90 16.62 -29.36
CA PRO A 65 5.33 16.89 -29.13
C PRO A 65 5.62 18.35 -28.73
N ALA A 66 4.83 19.30 -29.25
CA ALA A 66 5.02 20.74 -29.03
C ALA A 66 4.50 21.26 -27.68
N ILE A 67 3.64 20.52 -26.97
CA ILE A 67 3.04 21.00 -25.71
C ILE A 67 4.04 20.80 -24.55
N PRO A 68 4.47 21.84 -23.82
CA PRO A 68 5.29 21.67 -22.62
C PRO A 68 4.56 20.86 -21.56
N VAL A 69 5.25 19.91 -20.93
CA VAL A 69 4.73 19.05 -19.86
C VAL A 69 5.55 19.30 -18.61
N LEU A 70 4.91 19.66 -17.50
CA LEU A 70 5.55 20.01 -16.24
C LEU A 70 5.08 19.08 -15.12
N PRO A 71 5.98 18.62 -14.23
CA PRO A 71 5.58 17.87 -13.04
C PRO A 71 5.11 18.81 -11.92
N LEU A 72 4.06 18.41 -11.21
CA LEU A 72 3.67 19.03 -9.94
C LEU A 72 3.41 17.94 -8.89
N ARG A 73 4.17 17.97 -7.80
CA ARG A 73 4.04 17.02 -6.70
C ARG A 73 2.70 17.20 -5.96
N ASP A 74 2.12 16.08 -5.52
CA ASP A 74 1.00 16.11 -4.57
C ASP A 74 1.45 16.71 -3.22
N TYR A 75 0.63 17.62 -2.67
CA TYR A 75 0.79 18.16 -1.32
C TYR A 75 -0.45 17.81 -0.50
N ALA A 76 -0.27 17.58 0.80
CA ALA A 76 -1.36 17.24 1.71
C ALA A 76 -2.33 18.41 1.98
N ILE A 77 -1.91 19.64 1.67
CA ILE A 77 -2.69 20.86 1.92
C ILE A 77 -2.95 21.55 0.58
N ASP A 78 -4.22 21.70 0.20
CA ASP A 78 -4.66 22.26 -1.08
C ASP A 78 -4.16 23.69 -1.34
N LYS A 79 -4.08 24.51 -0.28
CA LYS A 79 -3.53 25.86 -0.36
C LYS A 79 -2.04 25.84 -0.77
N VAL A 80 -1.25 24.96 -0.15
CA VAL A 80 0.18 24.79 -0.48
C VAL A 80 0.33 24.27 -1.90
N TRP A 81 -0.50 23.30 -2.31
CA TRP A 81 -0.51 22.82 -3.69
C TRP A 81 -0.79 23.95 -4.70
N SER A 82 -1.77 24.81 -4.41
CA SER A 82 -2.14 25.96 -5.24
C SER A 82 -1.00 26.98 -5.35
N GLU A 83 -0.33 27.30 -4.24
CA GLU A 83 0.84 28.18 -4.20
C GLU A 83 1.99 27.60 -5.05
N LYS A 84 2.24 26.29 -4.96
CA LYS A 84 3.29 25.63 -5.75
C LYS A 84 2.99 25.54 -7.24
N LEU A 85 1.73 25.36 -7.62
CA LEU A 85 1.31 25.49 -9.01
C LEU A 85 1.56 26.91 -9.54
N ASP A 86 1.19 27.91 -8.74
CA ASP A 86 1.32 29.32 -9.09
C ASP A 86 2.78 29.77 -9.25
N GLU A 87 3.66 29.28 -8.38
CA GLU A 87 5.12 29.45 -8.46
C GLU A 87 5.67 28.74 -9.70
N LEU A 88 5.31 27.48 -9.94
CA LEU A 88 5.75 26.69 -11.08
C LEU A 88 5.45 27.40 -12.41
N LEU A 89 4.21 27.85 -12.58
CA LEU A 89 3.78 28.53 -13.81
C LEU A 89 4.47 29.89 -13.97
N ALA A 90 4.55 30.70 -12.91
CA ALA A 90 5.16 32.03 -12.99
C ALA A 90 6.67 31.98 -13.26
N ASN A 91 7.38 31.01 -12.68
CA ASN A 91 8.81 30.83 -12.88
C ASN A 91 9.12 30.27 -14.28
N THR A 92 8.28 29.35 -14.78
CA THR A 92 8.51 28.70 -16.07
C THR A 92 8.12 29.61 -17.24
N PHE A 93 7.03 30.39 -17.11
CA PHE A 93 6.56 31.31 -18.14
C PHE A 93 6.31 32.72 -17.57
N PRO A 94 7.38 33.50 -17.31
CA PRO A 94 7.26 34.83 -16.73
C PRO A 94 6.42 35.78 -17.60
N GLY A 95 5.49 36.50 -16.96
CA GLY A 95 4.66 37.51 -17.62
C GLY A 95 3.44 36.97 -18.36
N GLU A 96 3.23 35.65 -18.40
CA GLU A 96 2.02 35.07 -18.98
C GLU A 96 0.81 35.15 -18.05
N LYS A 97 -0.39 35.15 -18.66
CA LYS A 97 -1.67 35.02 -17.96
C LYS A 97 -2.24 33.64 -18.27
N PHE A 98 -2.66 32.92 -17.24
CA PHE A 98 -3.10 31.54 -17.36
C PHE A 98 -4.59 31.38 -17.08
N ILE A 99 -5.21 30.42 -17.77
CA ILE A 99 -6.51 29.84 -17.40
C ILE A 99 -6.29 28.35 -17.18
N LEU A 100 -6.70 27.85 -16.02
CA LEU A 100 -6.46 26.47 -15.59
C LEU A 100 -7.65 25.58 -15.97
N TYR A 101 -7.40 24.50 -16.69
CA TYR A 101 -8.40 23.58 -17.21
C TYR A 101 -8.37 22.22 -16.51
N GLY A 102 -9.55 21.76 -16.10
CA GLY A 102 -9.79 20.41 -15.58
C GLY A 102 -11.06 19.77 -16.15
N SER A 103 -11.30 18.50 -15.83
CA SER A 103 -12.48 17.72 -16.23
C SER A 103 -13.39 17.37 -15.03
N ARG A 104 -14.18 16.28 -15.09
CA ARG A 104 -14.91 15.75 -13.90
C ARG A 104 -13.95 15.53 -12.72
N ASP A 105 -14.45 15.78 -11.51
CA ASP A 105 -13.71 15.67 -10.24
C ASP A 105 -12.37 16.41 -10.25
N SER A 106 -12.34 17.59 -10.90
CA SER A 106 -11.12 18.35 -11.10
C SER A 106 -10.60 19.00 -9.81
N PHE A 107 -9.34 19.44 -9.91
CA PHE A 107 -8.67 20.28 -8.93
C PHE A 107 -9.38 21.63 -8.67
N ALA A 108 -10.38 22.03 -9.49
CA ALA A 108 -10.95 23.37 -9.45
C ALA A 108 -11.57 23.73 -8.08
N SER A 109 -12.19 22.76 -7.39
CA SER A 109 -12.74 22.97 -6.04
C SER A 109 -11.66 23.06 -4.95
N ALA A 110 -10.48 22.50 -5.20
CA ALA A 110 -9.34 22.53 -4.28
C ALA A 110 -8.42 23.74 -4.53
N TYR A 111 -8.48 24.35 -5.71
CA TYR A 111 -7.59 25.44 -6.06
C TYR A 111 -8.01 26.76 -5.43
N SER A 112 -7.07 27.39 -4.72
CA SER A 112 -7.26 28.69 -4.06
C SER A 112 -6.20 29.71 -4.48
N GLY A 113 -5.57 29.52 -5.65
CA GLY A 113 -4.50 30.38 -6.15
C GLY A 113 -5.00 31.57 -6.98
N LYS A 114 -4.09 32.18 -7.75
CA LYS A 114 -4.30 33.45 -8.45
C LYS A 114 -5.03 33.36 -9.79
N TRP A 115 -5.09 32.18 -10.42
CA TRP A 115 -5.54 32.03 -11.80
C TRP A 115 -7.02 31.63 -11.91
N GLU A 116 -7.65 32.00 -13.02
CA GLU A 116 -9.01 31.56 -13.31
C GLU A 116 -9.03 30.05 -13.60
N THR A 117 -10.07 29.36 -13.15
CA THR A 117 -10.30 27.93 -13.44
C THR A 117 -11.48 27.76 -14.39
N ALA A 118 -11.35 26.83 -15.32
CA ALA A 118 -12.39 26.41 -16.26
C ALA A 118 -12.52 24.89 -16.21
N THR A 119 -13.76 24.39 -16.11
CA THR A 119 -14.03 22.96 -16.15
C THR A 119 -14.70 22.62 -17.47
N LEU A 120 -14.15 21.65 -18.20
CA LEU A 120 -14.79 21.13 -19.40
C LEU A 120 -15.80 20.04 -19.03
N PRO A 121 -16.98 20.02 -19.67
CA PRO A 121 -17.91 18.92 -19.51
C PRO A 121 -17.26 17.61 -19.96
N ALA A 122 -17.65 16.51 -19.33
CA ALA A 122 -17.16 15.19 -19.73
C ALA A 122 -17.53 14.92 -21.19
N PHE A 123 -16.55 14.39 -21.93
CA PHE A 123 -16.73 13.95 -23.31
C PHE A 123 -16.70 12.43 -23.33
N GLY A 124 -17.86 11.81 -23.57
CA GLY A 124 -18.04 10.36 -23.56
C GLY A 124 -17.83 9.70 -22.17
N ASP A 125 -17.91 8.38 -22.14
CA ASP A 125 -17.72 7.56 -20.95
C ASP A 125 -16.33 6.90 -20.96
N PHE A 126 -15.29 7.72 -20.76
CA PHE A 126 -13.92 7.23 -20.61
C PHE A 126 -13.52 7.21 -19.14
N SER A 127 -13.17 6.04 -18.63
CA SER A 127 -12.74 5.84 -17.23
C SER A 127 -11.33 5.27 -17.20
N ALA A 128 -10.39 6.07 -16.69
CA ALA A 128 -9.02 5.62 -16.48
C ALA A 128 -8.94 4.41 -15.54
N THR A 129 -9.83 4.34 -14.54
CA THR A 129 -9.91 3.20 -13.61
C THR A 129 -10.34 1.94 -14.34
N SER A 130 -11.41 2.01 -15.13
CA SER A 130 -11.91 0.84 -15.88
C SER A 130 -10.88 0.34 -16.90
N VAL A 131 -10.14 1.25 -17.55
CA VAL A 131 -9.04 0.88 -18.45
C VAL A 131 -7.93 0.14 -17.69
N ARG A 132 -7.54 0.59 -16.49
CA ARG A 132 -6.52 -0.11 -15.69
C ARG A 132 -7.00 -1.48 -15.21
N GLU A 133 -8.25 -1.60 -14.77
CA GLU A 133 -8.81 -2.86 -14.26
C GLU A 133 -8.94 -3.92 -15.36
N THR A 134 -9.45 -3.53 -16.55
CA THR A 134 -9.65 -4.44 -17.69
C THR A 134 -8.37 -5.11 -18.17
N HIS A 135 -7.21 -4.49 -17.97
CA HIS A 135 -5.91 -5.00 -18.43
C HIS A 135 -5.01 -5.47 -17.29
N SER A 136 -5.57 -5.68 -16.09
CA SER A 136 -4.76 -5.94 -14.89
C SER A 136 -4.35 -7.40 -14.70
N ASP A 137 -4.99 -8.34 -15.40
CA ASP A 137 -4.82 -9.78 -15.23
C ASP A 137 -4.31 -10.52 -16.49
N GLN A 138 -4.08 -9.81 -17.60
CA GLN A 138 -3.66 -10.41 -18.87
C GLN A 138 -2.24 -9.98 -19.28
N PRO A 139 -1.24 -10.88 -19.23
CA PRO A 139 0.11 -10.55 -19.65
C PRO A 139 0.21 -10.46 -21.18
N LEU A 140 0.96 -9.46 -21.67
CA LEU A 140 1.28 -9.35 -23.10
C LEU A 140 2.59 -10.09 -23.39
N ASN A 141 2.65 -10.83 -24.51
CA ASN A 141 3.88 -11.50 -24.93
C ASN A 141 4.82 -10.58 -25.73
N THR A 142 5.20 -9.45 -25.15
CA THR A 142 6.15 -8.50 -25.76
C THR A 142 7.36 -8.27 -24.86
N ARG A 143 8.50 -7.93 -25.46
CA ARG A 143 9.70 -7.54 -24.71
C ARG A 143 9.42 -6.31 -23.85
N ASP A 144 8.74 -5.32 -24.41
CA ASP A 144 8.48 -4.04 -23.76
C ASP A 144 7.55 -4.20 -22.56
N PHE A 145 6.57 -5.12 -22.61
CA PHE A 145 5.75 -5.47 -21.44
C PHE A 145 6.62 -6.01 -20.30
N ARG A 146 7.49 -6.99 -20.57
CA ARG A 146 8.38 -7.57 -19.55
C ARG A 146 9.37 -6.53 -18.99
N LEU A 147 9.91 -5.64 -19.83
CA LEU A 147 10.75 -4.54 -19.37
C LEU A 147 9.97 -3.54 -18.50
N GLY A 148 8.71 -3.26 -18.84
CA GLY A 148 7.82 -2.42 -18.05
C GLY A 148 7.50 -3.03 -16.68
N VAL A 149 7.29 -4.34 -16.61
CA VAL A 149 7.13 -5.06 -15.32
C VAL A 149 8.39 -4.88 -14.45
N ASN A 150 9.59 -5.11 -15.01
CA ASN A 150 10.83 -4.87 -14.28
C ASN A 150 10.94 -3.42 -13.80
N TYR A 151 10.68 -2.46 -14.69
CA TYR A 151 10.72 -1.03 -14.35
C TYR A 151 9.79 -0.70 -13.17
N ALA A 152 8.55 -1.19 -13.20
CA ALA A 152 7.58 -0.93 -12.15
C ALA A 152 8.02 -1.51 -10.79
N ILE A 153 8.53 -2.75 -10.79
CA ILE A 153 8.97 -3.44 -9.57
C ILE A 153 10.24 -2.80 -9.00
N TYR A 154 11.21 -2.41 -9.82
CA TYR A 154 12.46 -1.79 -9.33
C TYR A 154 12.27 -0.33 -8.87
N ASN A 155 11.17 0.33 -9.24
CA ASN A 155 10.88 1.70 -8.83
C ASN A 155 9.96 1.81 -7.61
N ARG A 156 9.46 0.69 -7.08
CA ARG A 156 8.74 0.68 -5.80
C ARG A 156 9.74 0.72 -4.63
N TYR A 157 9.26 1.14 -3.47
CA TYR A 157 10.04 1.00 -2.24
C TYR A 157 9.94 -0.42 -1.71
N ASP A 158 11.04 -0.91 -1.12
CA ASP A 158 11.02 -2.16 -0.35
C ASP A 158 9.93 -2.10 0.72
N THR A 159 9.18 -3.18 0.84
CA THR A 159 7.99 -3.28 1.67
C THR A 159 8.25 -4.18 2.87
N VAL A 160 7.78 -3.74 4.03
CA VAL A 160 7.68 -4.59 5.21
C VAL A 160 6.23 -5.04 5.34
N TYR A 161 6.01 -6.34 5.39
CA TYR A 161 4.70 -6.93 5.63
C TYR A 161 4.54 -7.21 7.13
N PRO A 162 3.64 -6.50 7.83
CA PRO A 162 3.42 -6.73 9.24
C PRO A 162 2.59 -7.99 9.48
N THR A 163 3.03 -8.79 10.45
CA THR A 163 2.27 -9.91 11.01
C THR A 163 2.09 -9.70 12.50
N VAL A 164 1.22 -10.50 13.11
CA VAL A 164 1.02 -10.55 14.56
C VAL A 164 1.10 -12.00 15.02
N ASP A 165 1.75 -12.22 16.16
CA ASP A 165 1.87 -13.53 16.83
C ASP A 165 1.40 -13.39 18.28
N ILE A 166 0.71 -14.39 18.81
CA ILE A 166 0.08 -14.32 20.13
C ILE A 166 0.50 -15.47 21.04
N ALA A 167 1.05 -15.15 22.20
CA ALA A 167 1.14 -16.06 23.33
C ALA A 167 -0.17 -16.04 24.13
N LEU A 168 -1.06 -16.99 23.89
CA LEU A 168 -2.23 -17.19 24.73
C LEU A 168 -1.85 -18.04 25.96
N LEU A 169 -1.93 -17.44 27.14
CA LEU A 169 -1.63 -18.06 28.42
C LEU A 169 -2.90 -18.56 29.12
N ASN A 170 -2.77 -19.62 29.91
CA ASN A 170 -3.83 -20.01 30.84
C ASN A 170 -3.91 -19.03 32.02
N ALA A 171 -4.98 -19.09 32.82
CA ALA A 171 -5.19 -18.18 33.95
C ALA A 171 -4.03 -18.15 34.98
N GLY A 172 -3.29 -19.26 35.13
CA GLY A 172 -2.13 -19.34 36.04
C GLY A 172 -0.80 -18.92 35.41
N HIS A 173 -0.77 -18.57 34.13
CA HIS A 173 0.44 -18.28 33.35
C HIS A 173 1.48 -19.41 33.41
N THR A 174 1.03 -20.65 33.61
CA THR A 174 1.87 -21.85 33.67
C THR A 174 1.93 -22.60 32.35
N GLN A 175 0.98 -22.34 31.45
CA GLN A 175 0.89 -22.97 30.13
C GLN A 175 0.66 -21.93 29.05
N VAL A 176 1.20 -22.20 27.86
CA VAL A 176 0.96 -21.44 26.63
C VAL A 176 0.34 -22.33 25.58
N LEU A 177 -0.61 -21.79 24.83
CA LEU A 177 -1.21 -22.47 23.69
C LEU A 177 -0.30 -22.33 22.46
N LEU A 178 0.05 -23.46 21.84
CA LEU A 178 0.74 -23.49 20.56
C LEU A 178 -0.09 -24.26 19.54
N GLY A 179 0.10 -23.90 18.27
CA GLY A 179 -0.53 -24.50 17.11
C GLY A 179 0.45 -25.25 16.21
N ARG A 180 -0.08 -26.12 15.35
CA ARG A 180 0.66 -26.84 14.33
C ARG A 180 -0.10 -26.82 13.01
N LYS A 181 0.60 -26.55 11.91
CA LYS A 181 0.03 -26.52 10.55
C LYS A 181 0.02 -27.92 9.92
N PRO A 182 -0.86 -28.18 8.93
CA PRO A 182 -0.85 -29.43 8.17
C PRO A 182 0.51 -29.75 7.56
N ASN A 183 0.94 -31.01 7.70
CA ASN A 183 2.21 -31.53 7.16
C ASN A 183 3.46 -30.91 7.80
N GLU A 184 3.35 -30.30 8.99
CA GLU A 184 4.49 -29.82 9.76
C GLU A 184 4.55 -30.51 11.13
N ASP A 185 5.75 -30.86 11.59
CA ASP A 185 5.96 -31.46 12.92
C ASP A 185 6.31 -30.42 14.00
N THR A 186 6.37 -29.15 13.63
CA THR A 186 6.81 -28.06 14.51
C THR A 186 5.65 -27.19 15.00
N TRP A 187 5.73 -26.79 16.26
CA TRP A 187 4.74 -25.95 16.94
C TRP A 187 5.07 -24.46 16.80
N ARG A 188 4.04 -23.63 16.77
CA ARG A 188 4.15 -22.17 16.61
C ARG A 188 3.12 -21.44 17.46
N PHE A 189 3.35 -20.15 17.65
CA PHE A 189 2.31 -19.27 18.20
C PHE A 189 1.21 -19.06 17.17
N PRO A 190 -0.07 -19.00 17.57
CA PRO A 190 -1.13 -18.52 16.69
C PRO A 190 -0.80 -17.13 16.16
N GLY A 191 -1.14 -16.83 14.91
CA GLY A 191 -0.81 -15.55 14.30
C GLY A 191 -0.81 -15.53 12.77
N GLY A 192 -0.89 -14.32 12.22
CA GLY A 192 -1.01 -14.13 10.77
C GLY A 192 -0.76 -12.70 10.32
N PHE A 193 -1.12 -12.39 9.08
CA PHE A 193 -0.88 -11.08 8.47
C PHE A 193 -1.89 -10.06 8.99
N SER A 194 -1.42 -8.84 9.25
CA SER A 194 -2.34 -7.72 9.45
C SER A 194 -2.98 -7.32 8.13
N ASP A 195 -4.27 -6.99 8.17
CA ASP A 195 -5.04 -6.54 7.01
C ASP A 195 -5.14 -5.00 6.98
N PRO A 196 -5.13 -4.34 5.81
CA PRO A 196 -5.37 -2.90 5.71
C PRO A 196 -6.67 -2.39 6.34
N ALA A 197 -7.65 -3.26 6.59
CA ALA A 197 -8.90 -2.96 7.28
C ALA A 197 -8.82 -3.09 8.82
N ASP A 198 -7.74 -3.66 9.37
CA ASP A 198 -7.56 -3.77 10.82
C ASP A 198 -7.37 -2.37 11.43
N ALA A 199 -8.08 -2.09 12.53
CA ALA A 199 -8.00 -0.80 13.21
C ALA A 199 -6.67 -0.60 13.96
N SER A 200 -6.04 -1.69 14.40
CA SER A 200 -4.75 -1.70 15.08
C SER A 200 -4.14 -3.12 15.06
N TYR A 201 -2.88 -3.25 15.47
CA TYR A 201 -2.24 -4.57 15.59
C TYR A 201 -2.82 -5.41 16.73
N GLU A 202 -3.35 -4.80 17.79
CA GLU A 202 -4.11 -5.51 18.83
C GLU A 202 -5.42 -6.07 18.28
N ALA A 203 -6.09 -5.33 17.38
CA ALA A 203 -7.28 -5.81 16.70
C ALA A 203 -6.95 -6.98 15.77
N ALA A 204 -5.87 -6.88 14.99
CA ALA A 204 -5.35 -7.98 14.17
C ALA A 204 -5.01 -9.20 15.03
N ALA A 205 -4.28 -9.03 16.14
CA ALA A 205 -3.90 -10.12 17.03
C ALA A 205 -5.14 -10.84 17.60
N LYS A 206 -6.18 -10.10 17.95
CA LYS A 206 -7.45 -10.69 18.41
C LYS A 206 -8.18 -11.44 17.29
N ARG A 207 -8.18 -10.89 16.08
CA ARG A 207 -8.78 -11.51 14.89
C ARG A 207 -8.08 -12.83 14.55
N GLU A 208 -6.76 -12.81 14.38
CA GLU A 208 -5.94 -13.98 14.08
C GLU A 208 -6.09 -15.08 15.15
N LEU A 209 -6.04 -14.71 16.43
CA LEU A 209 -6.28 -15.67 17.52
C LEU A 209 -7.68 -16.29 17.43
N THR A 210 -8.69 -15.52 17.03
CA THR A 210 -10.07 -16.03 16.87
C THR A 210 -10.20 -16.94 15.65
N GLU A 211 -9.55 -16.62 14.54
CA GLU A 211 -9.58 -17.38 13.29
C GLU A 211 -8.94 -18.76 13.48
N GLU A 212 -7.77 -18.82 14.12
CA GLU A 212 -6.97 -20.03 14.30
C GLU A 212 -7.32 -20.86 15.55
N CYS A 213 -7.81 -20.21 16.62
CA CYS A 213 -8.12 -20.86 17.91
C CYS A 213 -9.61 -20.88 18.29
N GLY A 214 -10.48 -20.28 17.48
CA GLY A 214 -11.91 -20.17 17.74
C GLY A 214 -12.29 -18.97 18.62
N ALA A 215 -13.59 -18.80 18.88
CA ALA A 215 -14.09 -17.70 19.71
C ALA A 215 -13.73 -17.89 21.18
N LEU A 216 -12.81 -17.05 21.68
CA LEU A 216 -12.30 -17.06 23.05
C LEU A 216 -12.55 -15.70 23.71
N GLU A 217 -12.83 -15.71 25.01
CA GLU A 217 -12.76 -14.50 25.84
C GLU A 217 -11.37 -14.42 26.45
N THR A 218 -10.67 -13.31 26.21
CA THR A 218 -9.30 -13.09 26.68
C THR A 218 -9.18 -11.78 27.44
N ALA A 219 -8.13 -11.65 28.23
CA ALA A 219 -7.68 -10.36 28.73
C ALA A 219 -7.27 -9.44 27.55
N PRO A 220 -7.06 -8.13 27.79
CA PRO A 220 -6.52 -7.23 26.78
C PRO A 220 -5.17 -7.74 26.23
N MET A 221 -4.93 -7.54 24.94
CA MET A 221 -3.65 -7.86 24.30
C MET A 221 -2.55 -6.97 24.88
N GLN A 222 -1.42 -7.56 25.27
CA GLN A 222 -0.25 -6.85 25.75
C GLN A 222 0.91 -7.05 24.78
N TYR A 223 1.42 -5.97 24.22
CA TYR A 223 2.59 -5.99 23.33
C TYR A 223 3.87 -6.34 24.11
N LEU A 224 4.64 -7.32 23.62
CA LEU A 224 5.90 -7.75 24.22
C LEU A 224 7.12 -7.36 23.38
N GLY A 225 6.98 -7.19 22.07
CA GLY A 225 8.10 -6.85 21.20
C GLY A 225 7.82 -7.13 19.73
N SER A 226 8.80 -6.91 18.88
CA SER A 226 8.70 -7.21 17.45
C SER A 226 10.00 -7.82 16.92
N VAL A 227 9.86 -8.66 15.90
CA VAL A 227 10.96 -9.44 15.35
C VAL A 227 10.87 -9.45 13.83
N LYS A 228 12.01 -9.28 13.15
CA LYS A 228 12.13 -9.57 11.73
C LYS A 228 12.15 -11.09 11.52
N ILE A 229 11.19 -11.59 10.77
CA ILE A 229 11.00 -13.04 10.60
C ILE A 229 11.88 -13.56 9.47
N ASP A 230 12.61 -14.64 9.77
CA ASP A 230 13.39 -15.39 8.78
C ASP A 230 12.49 -16.35 7.99
N ASP A 231 11.52 -15.78 7.26
CA ASP A 231 10.59 -16.53 6.42
C ASP A 231 11.27 -16.97 5.11
N TRP A 232 11.22 -18.26 4.81
CA TRP A 232 11.88 -18.85 3.66
C TRP A 232 11.45 -18.22 2.32
N ARG A 233 10.19 -17.75 2.22
CA ARG A 233 9.65 -17.09 1.03
C ARG A 233 10.30 -15.74 0.78
N TYR A 234 10.76 -15.08 1.84
CA TYR A 234 11.30 -13.72 1.81
C TYR A 234 12.82 -13.66 2.01
N ARG A 235 13.53 -14.79 2.22
CA ARG A 235 15.00 -14.79 2.43
C ARG A 235 15.76 -14.12 1.29
N GLY A 236 15.42 -14.49 0.05
CA GLY A 236 16.03 -13.95 -1.17
C GLY A 236 15.47 -12.62 -1.64
N GLU A 237 14.36 -12.17 -1.05
CA GLU A 237 13.64 -10.97 -1.49
C GLU A 237 14.14 -9.71 -0.77
N THR A 238 13.86 -8.52 -1.32
CA THR A 238 14.12 -7.25 -0.61
C THR A 238 13.03 -6.96 0.42
N ASP A 239 11.79 -7.33 0.10
CA ASP A 239 10.66 -7.27 1.03
C ASP A 239 10.89 -8.23 2.21
N LYS A 240 10.40 -7.84 3.39
CA LYS A 240 10.57 -8.62 4.64
C LYS A 240 9.30 -8.68 5.45
N ILE A 241 9.19 -9.69 6.30
CA ILE A 241 8.15 -9.78 7.33
C ILE A 241 8.72 -9.28 8.66
N ILE A 242 7.98 -8.41 9.34
CA ILE A 242 8.23 -8.07 10.74
C ILE A 242 6.95 -8.36 11.51
N SER A 243 7.04 -9.24 12.50
CA SER A 243 5.89 -9.57 13.34
C SER A 243 5.90 -8.81 14.65
N LEU A 244 4.72 -8.42 15.10
CA LEU A 244 4.49 -7.92 16.45
C LEU A 244 4.01 -9.05 17.34
N PHE A 245 4.66 -9.22 18.49
CA PHE A 245 4.36 -10.30 19.42
C PHE A 245 3.56 -9.77 20.60
N PHE A 246 2.40 -10.38 20.83
CA PHE A 246 1.49 -10.07 21.92
C PHE A 246 1.36 -11.24 22.88
N THR A 247 0.99 -10.94 24.12
CA THR A 247 0.52 -11.94 25.08
C THR A 247 -0.88 -11.57 25.55
N THR A 248 -1.65 -12.59 25.95
CA THR A 248 -2.93 -12.42 26.62
C THR A 248 -3.28 -13.65 27.44
N THR A 249 -4.25 -13.52 28.34
CA THR A 249 -4.70 -14.60 29.23
C THR A 249 -6.09 -15.06 28.81
N LEU A 250 -6.28 -16.37 28.68
CA LEU A 250 -7.60 -16.98 28.46
C LEU A 250 -8.48 -16.77 29.71
N LEU A 251 -9.65 -16.15 29.53
CA LEU A 251 -10.66 -15.96 30.56
C LEU A 251 -11.76 -17.02 30.45
N SER A 252 -12.24 -17.29 29.23
CA SER A 252 -13.26 -18.30 28.96
C SER A 252 -13.21 -18.81 27.52
N GLY A 253 -13.82 -19.97 27.26
CA GLY A 253 -13.82 -20.65 25.97
C GLY A 253 -12.91 -21.88 25.94
N THR A 254 -12.98 -22.63 24.84
CA THR A 254 -12.13 -23.81 24.61
C THR A 254 -11.45 -23.67 23.26
N PRO A 255 -10.12 -23.56 23.20
CA PRO A 255 -9.40 -23.46 21.95
C PRO A 255 -9.69 -24.64 21.03
N LYS A 256 -9.93 -24.34 19.74
CA LYS A 256 -10.15 -25.34 18.69
C LYS A 256 -9.37 -24.92 17.46
N ALA A 257 -8.57 -25.86 16.95
CA ALA A 257 -7.78 -25.65 15.74
C ALA A 257 -8.72 -25.36 14.56
N ASN A 258 -8.38 -24.35 13.78
CA ASN A 258 -9.14 -23.92 12.63
C ASN A 258 -8.23 -23.18 11.64
N ASP A 259 -8.78 -22.84 10.47
CA ASP A 259 -8.08 -22.21 9.36
C ASP A 259 -6.83 -22.99 8.94
N ASP A 260 -5.63 -22.46 9.16
CA ASP A 260 -4.39 -23.09 8.74
C ASP A 260 -3.71 -23.94 9.83
N LEU A 261 -4.29 -24.02 11.04
CA LEU A 261 -3.84 -24.91 12.10
C LEU A 261 -4.64 -26.22 12.10
N GLU A 262 -3.94 -27.36 12.09
CA GLU A 262 -4.56 -28.69 12.24
C GLU A 262 -4.67 -29.15 13.71
N ALA A 263 -3.81 -28.62 14.58
CA ALA A 263 -3.76 -29.00 15.98
C ALA A 263 -3.43 -27.80 16.88
N LEU A 264 -4.01 -27.82 18.07
CA LEU A 264 -3.72 -26.89 19.17
C LEU A 264 -3.42 -27.70 20.43
N GLN A 265 -2.40 -27.29 21.17
CA GLN A 265 -2.05 -27.94 22.42
C GLN A 265 -1.49 -26.94 23.43
N TRP A 266 -1.89 -27.12 24.68
CA TRP A 266 -1.30 -26.42 25.81
C TRP A 266 0.04 -27.06 26.19
N PHE A 267 1.09 -26.26 26.26
CA PHE A 267 2.41 -26.67 26.71
C PHE A 267 2.78 -25.94 27.99
N ASP A 268 3.37 -26.68 28.93
CA ASP A 268 3.92 -26.08 30.15
C ASP A 268 5.05 -25.12 29.80
N ILE A 269 5.03 -23.90 30.37
CA ILE A 269 6.08 -22.90 30.16
C ILE A 269 7.47 -23.47 30.52
N ALA A 270 7.53 -24.28 31.58
CA ALA A 270 8.75 -24.93 32.02
C ALA A 270 9.31 -25.96 31.01
N ALA A 271 8.48 -26.48 30.09
CA ALA A 271 8.92 -27.41 29.06
C ALA A 271 9.51 -26.70 27.83
N LEU A 272 9.20 -25.41 27.61
CA LEU A 272 9.60 -24.66 26.40
C LEU A 272 11.12 -24.69 26.12
N PRO A 273 12.03 -24.56 27.11
CA PRO A 273 13.47 -24.68 26.84
C PRO A 273 13.86 -26.03 26.24
N LEU A 274 13.28 -27.14 26.75
CA LEU A 274 13.52 -28.47 26.20
C LEU A 274 12.92 -28.63 24.80
N MET A 275 11.79 -27.97 24.51
CA MET A 275 11.19 -27.97 23.17
C MET A 275 12.10 -27.27 22.14
N LEU A 276 12.79 -26.20 22.55
CA LEU A 276 13.80 -25.54 21.72
C LEU A 276 14.99 -26.48 21.44
N GLU A 277 15.53 -27.13 22.46
CA GLU A 277 16.65 -28.07 22.32
C GLU A 277 16.33 -29.25 21.39
N LYS A 278 15.06 -29.68 21.37
CA LYS A 278 14.57 -30.76 20.50
C LYS A 278 14.12 -30.29 19.12
N GLU A 279 14.26 -29.00 18.80
CA GLU A 279 13.86 -28.41 17.51
C GLU A 279 12.38 -28.66 17.13
N ILE A 280 11.49 -28.81 18.13
CA ILE A 280 10.05 -29.02 17.88
C ILE A 280 9.27 -27.71 17.81
N ILE A 281 9.92 -26.57 18.03
CA ILE A 281 9.36 -25.23 17.79
C ILE A 281 9.78 -24.78 16.39
N ASN A 282 8.86 -24.20 15.64
CA ASN A 282 9.17 -23.67 14.33
C ASN A 282 10.25 -22.59 14.45
N ALA A 283 11.31 -22.69 13.63
CA ALA A 283 12.49 -21.83 13.72
C ALA A 283 12.14 -20.33 13.65
N ALA A 284 11.12 -19.94 12.89
CA ALA A 284 10.66 -18.56 12.77
C ALA A 284 10.08 -17.99 14.08
N HIS A 285 9.60 -18.86 14.99
CA HIS A 285 8.95 -18.46 16.25
C HIS A 285 9.86 -18.58 17.48
N ILE A 286 11.09 -19.12 17.33
CA ILE A 286 12.08 -19.18 18.41
C ILE A 286 12.33 -17.81 19.07
N PRO A 287 12.46 -16.69 18.33
CA PRO A 287 12.65 -15.38 18.95
C PRO A 287 11.49 -14.95 19.85
N PHE A 288 10.25 -15.27 19.47
CA PHE A 288 9.08 -14.95 20.31
C PHE A 288 9.07 -15.75 21.60
N LEU A 289 9.44 -17.04 21.52
CA LEU A 289 9.55 -17.89 22.71
C LEU A 289 10.59 -17.32 23.69
N GLN A 290 11.71 -16.81 23.19
CA GLN A 290 12.71 -16.12 24.02
C GLN A 290 12.14 -14.84 24.66
N ILE A 291 11.40 -14.02 23.90
CA ILE A 291 10.71 -12.83 24.42
C ILE A 291 9.71 -13.21 25.52
N LEU A 292 8.91 -14.26 25.32
CA LEU A 292 7.94 -14.75 26.29
C LEU A 292 8.62 -15.21 27.58
N LEU A 293 9.67 -16.04 27.48
CA LEU A 293 10.41 -16.53 28.64
C LEU A 293 11.07 -15.38 29.41
N HIS A 294 11.59 -14.37 28.73
CA HIS A 294 12.13 -13.19 29.40
C HIS A 294 11.02 -12.44 30.16
N HIS A 295 9.86 -12.24 29.53
CA HIS A 295 8.73 -11.55 30.13
C HIS A 295 8.18 -12.27 31.38
N LEU A 296 8.07 -13.59 31.35
CA LEU A 296 7.52 -14.37 32.47
C LEU A 296 8.49 -14.54 33.65
N ASN A 297 9.79 -14.30 33.43
CA ASN A 297 10.83 -14.37 34.48
C ASN A 297 11.23 -13.01 35.05
N ALA A 298 10.68 -11.91 34.51
CA ALA A 298 10.93 -10.53 34.95
C ALA A 298 9.96 -10.10 36.06
#